data_AF-A0A6M5IPF7-F1
#
_entry.id   AF-A0A6M5IPF7-F1
#
_cell.length_a   1.000
_cell.length_b   1.000
_cell.length_c   1.000
_cell.angle_alpha   90.00
_cell.angle_beta   90.00
_cell.angle_gamma   90.00
#
_symmetry.space_group_name_H-M   'P 1'
#
loop_
_entity.id
_entity.type
_entity.pdbx_description
1 polymer ?
#
loop_
_entity_poly.entity_id
_entity_poly.type
_entity_poly.pdbx_seq_one_letter_code
_entity_poly.pdbx_strand_id
1 'polypeptide(L)'
;MAESEAKETAKAAPKKAAASKAAAEKAPAAEKPAKAPAKAKAAAAETKAPAASKAATAKAAPKAEKADESTESREHVLKVHHLRPAPGAKKARTRVGRGEGSKGKTAGRGTKGTKARYQVKVGFEGGQMPLHMRTPKLRGFKNPFRVEYQVVNLDKLAELYPSGGDVTISDLVAKGAVRKNEKVKVLGDGDISVKLNVTVDKVSGSAQEKIVAAGGSVK
;
A
#
# COMPACT_ATOMS: atom_id res chain seq x y z
N MET A 1 -6.43 35.81 -65.81
CA MET A 1 -6.86 35.30 -67.12
C MET A 1 -5.87 34.21 -67.52
N ALA A 2 -6.37 32.99 -67.74
CA ALA A 2 -5.70 31.72 -68.09
C ALA A 2 -4.81 31.09 -66.98
N GLU A 3 -5.24 30.05 -66.23
CA GLU A 3 -5.40 28.59 -66.58
C GLU A 3 -4.02 27.87 -66.64
N SER A 4 -3.74 26.68 -66.09
CA SER A 4 -4.54 25.52 -65.65
C SER A 4 -3.73 24.50 -64.79
N GLU A 5 -4.43 23.90 -63.81
CA GLU A 5 -4.55 22.47 -63.40
C GLU A 5 -3.38 21.45 -63.24
N ALA A 6 -3.29 20.91 -62.00
CA ALA A 6 -3.31 19.49 -61.56
C ALA A 6 -2.07 18.56 -61.83
N LYS A 7 -1.68 17.54 -61.04
CA LYS A 7 -2.33 16.67 -60.03
C LYS A 7 -1.26 15.78 -59.30
N GLU A 8 -1.61 15.32 -58.09
CA GLU A 8 -1.32 14.01 -57.45
C GLU A 8 0.10 13.58 -56.99
N THR A 9 0.25 13.24 -55.70
CA THR A 9 0.38 11.84 -55.20
C THR A 9 0.49 11.74 -53.67
N ALA A 10 -0.23 10.77 -53.12
CA ALA A 10 -0.37 10.45 -51.70
C ALA A 10 0.82 9.64 -51.14
N LYS A 11 1.10 9.77 -49.84
CA LYS A 11 1.89 8.77 -49.10
C LYS A 11 1.37 8.56 -47.69
N ALA A 12 0.96 7.32 -47.43
CA ALA A 12 0.48 6.79 -46.17
C ALA A 12 1.59 6.66 -45.11
N ALA A 13 1.24 6.76 -43.84
CA ALA A 13 2.11 6.48 -42.69
C ALA A 13 1.48 5.42 -41.76
N PRO A 14 2.28 4.52 -41.13
CA PRO A 14 1.79 3.24 -40.61
C PRO A 14 1.44 3.24 -39.12
N LYS A 15 0.62 2.24 -38.76
CA LYS A 15 0.18 1.89 -37.40
C LYS A 15 1.35 1.47 -36.49
N LYS A 16 1.27 1.78 -35.19
CA LYS A 16 2.05 1.13 -34.13
C LYS A 16 1.15 0.73 -32.95
N ALA A 17 1.20 -0.56 -32.62
CA ALA A 17 0.60 -1.18 -31.45
C ALA A 17 1.52 -1.05 -30.22
N ALA A 18 0.94 -1.04 -29.01
CA ALA A 18 1.30 -1.92 -27.88
C ALA A 18 0.91 -1.37 -26.49
N ALA A 19 0.16 -2.21 -25.76
CA ALA A 19 0.42 -2.69 -24.39
C ALA A 19 0.34 -1.77 -23.13
N SER A 20 -0.66 -2.11 -22.30
CA SER A 20 -0.57 -2.53 -20.88
C SER A 20 -0.04 -1.60 -19.77
N LYS A 21 -0.83 -1.47 -18.68
CA LYS A 21 -0.49 -1.71 -17.25
C LYS A 21 -1.65 -1.17 -16.39
N ALA A 22 -2.28 -1.96 -15.52
CA ALA A 22 -1.85 -2.53 -14.23
C ALA A 22 -2.43 -1.71 -13.05
N ALA A 23 -2.79 -2.45 -12.01
CA ALA A 23 -3.67 -2.10 -10.90
C ALA A 23 -2.95 -1.50 -9.67
N ALA A 24 -3.73 -0.91 -8.76
CA ALA A 24 -3.43 -0.71 -7.33
C ALA A 24 -4.78 -0.67 -6.57
N GLU A 25 -5.10 -1.61 -5.65
CA GLU A 25 -4.94 -1.56 -4.17
C GLU A 25 -5.62 -0.33 -3.52
N LYS A 26 -6.40 -0.35 -2.42
CA LYS A 26 -6.42 -1.11 -1.13
C LYS A 26 -7.72 -0.67 -0.39
N ALA A 27 -8.51 -1.49 0.33
CA ALA A 27 -8.50 -1.78 1.78
C ALA A 27 -9.94 -1.56 2.37
N PRO A 28 -10.43 -2.38 3.33
CA PRO A 28 -11.80 -2.30 3.87
C PRO A 28 -11.87 -1.86 5.36
N ALA A 29 -13.05 -1.41 5.82
CA ALA A 29 -13.35 -1.21 7.25
C ALA A 29 -14.81 -1.57 7.59
N ALA A 30 -14.96 -2.30 8.73
CA ALA A 30 -16.02 -2.28 9.78
C ALA A 30 -17.52 -2.39 9.40
N GLU A 31 -18.48 -2.90 10.17
CA GLU A 31 -18.61 -3.71 11.41
C GLU A 31 -20.13 -4.08 11.53
N LYS A 32 -20.43 -5.09 12.37
CA LYS A 32 -21.70 -5.82 12.73
C LYS A 32 -22.87 -4.93 13.25
N PRO A 33 -24.13 -5.40 13.57
CA PRO A 33 -24.52 -6.68 14.23
C PRO A 33 -25.89 -7.33 13.83
N ALA A 34 -26.04 -8.67 13.88
CA ALA A 34 -26.53 -9.60 14.94
C ALA A 34 -28.06 -9.69 15.16
N LYS A 35 -28.61 -10.91 15.04
CA LYS A 35 -29.85 -11.37 15.72
C LYS A 35 -29.77 -12.88 16.02
N ALA A 36 -30.11 -13.24 17.26
CA ALA A 36 -29.98 -14.56 17.90
C ALA A 36 -31.08 -15.59 17.52
N PRO A 37 -30.87 -16.90 17.76
CA PRO A 37 -31.89 -17.94 17.58
C PRO A 37 -32.53 -18.40 18.91
N ALA A 38 -33.80 -18.81 18.83
CA ALA A 38 -34.58 -19.40 19.93
C ALA A 38 -34.50 -20.95 19.95
N LYS A 39 -34.54 -21.51 21.17
CA LYS A 39 -34.52 -22.94 21.52
C LYS A 39 -35.93 -23.50 21.74
N ALA A 40 -36.16 -24.75 21.34
CA ALA A 40 -36.96 -25.84 21.97
C ALA A 40 -37.18 -26.93 20.88
N LYS A 41 -37.20 -28.25 21.09
CA LYS A 41 -37.47 -29.08 22.27
C LYS A 41 -36.91 -30.49 22.00
N ALA A 42 -36.58 -31.21 23.07
CA ALA A 42 -36.02 -32.56 23.08
C ALA A 42 -37.09 -33.66 22.84
N ALA A 43 -36.66 -34.81 22.31
CA ALA A 43 -37.26 -36.11 22.57
C ALA A 43 -36.18 -37.21 22.41
N ALA A 44 -36.03 -38.02 23.45
CA ALA A 44 -35.12 -39.15 23.56
C ALA A 44 -35.76 -40.44 23.04
N ALA A 45 -34.96 -41.37 22.51
CA ALA A 45 -35.24 -42.80 22.50
C ALA A 45 -33.94 -43.58 22.24
N GLU A 46 -33.43 -44.22 23.29
CA GLU A 46 -32.43 -45.28 23.23
C GLU A 46 -33.09 -46.59 22.80
N THR A 47 -32.43 -47.37 21.93
CA THR A 47 -32.60 -48.83 21.91
C THR A 47 -31.25 -49.53 21.87
N LYS A 48 -31.11 -50.47 22.80
CA LYS A 48 -29.91 -51.16 23.24
C LYS A 48 -29.84 -52.51 22.52
N ALA A 49 -28.69 -52.82 21.92
CA ALA A 49 -28.36 -54.17 21.45
C ALA A 49 -27.77 -55.00 22.62
N PRO A 50 -27.98 -56.32 22.63
CA PRO A 50 -27.05 -57.22 23.32
C PRO A 50 -26.66 -58.43 22.46
N ALA A 51 -25.38 -58.79 22.48
CA ALA A 51 -24.89 -60.14 22.79
C ALA A 51 -23.41 -60.30 22.39
N ALA A 52 -22.66 -60.94 23.28
CA ALA A 52 -21.21 -61.02 23.33
C ALA A 52 -20.64 -62.35 22.77
N SER A 53 -19.37 -62.32 22.34
CA SER A 53 -18.35 -63.38 22.49
C SER A 53 -17.04 -62.82 21.89
N LYS A 54 -15.80 -63.00 22.38
CA LYS A 54 -15.16 -63.77 23.47
C LYS A 54 -13.82 -63.08 23.80
N ALA A 55 -13.36 -63.29 25.04
CA ALA A 55 -12.04 -63.09 25.65
C ALA A 55 -10.84 -63.58 24.80
N ALA A 56 -9.54 -63.31 25.03
CA ALA A 56 -8.71 -62.45 25.88
C ALA A 56 -7.23 -62.77 25.52
N THR A 57 -6.28 -61.83 25.71
CA THR A 57 -4.85 -62.02 26.14
C THR A 57 -4.13 -60.65 26.08
N ALA A 58 -3.91 -59.97 27.21
CA ALA A 58 -2.66 -59.91 28.01
C ALA A 58 -1.47 -59.26 27.27
N LYS A 59 -1.20 -57.96 27.49
CA LYS A 59 -0.26 -57.35 28.48
C LYS A 59 1.20 -57.32 28.02
N ALA A 60 1.69 -56.14 27.64
CA ALA A 60 3.12 -55.79 27.61
C ALA A 60 3.31 -54.38 28.18
N ALA A 61 4.17 -54.26 29.20
CA ALA A 61 4.46 -53.05 29.96
C ALA A 61 5.42 -52.10 29.21
N PRO A 62 5.44 -50.78 29.54
CA PRO A 62 6.28 -49.80 28.87
C PRO A 62 7.72 -49.88 29.36
N LYS A 63 8.68 -49.76 28.43
CA LYS A 63 10.12 -49.72 28.73
C LYS A 63 10.55 -48.27 28.96
N ALA A 64 11.32 -48.12 30.03
CA ALA A 64 11.79 -46.88 30.66
C ALA A 64 12.47 -45.87 29.74
N GLU A 65 12.25 -44.60 30.09
CA GLU A 65 13.07 -43.45 29.74
C GLU A 65 14.54 -43.69 30.12
N LYS A 66 15.45 -43.33 29.21
CA LYS A 66 16.82 -42.95 29.57
C LYS A 66 17.09 -41.58 28.96
N ALA A 67 17.30 -40.62 29.86
CA ALA A 67 17.82 -39.31 29.57
C ALA A 67 19.35 -39.34 29.41
N ASP A 68 19.81 -38.40 28.60
CA ASP A 68 21.10 -37.73 28.58
C ASP A 68 22.38 -38.52 28.20
N GLU A 69 22.91 -38.18 27.02
CA GLU A 69 24.35 -38.20 26.77
C GLU A 69 24.76 -36.89 26.11
N SER A 70 25.57 -36.14 26.84
CA SER A 70 26.07 -34.79 26.60
C SER A 70 26.87 -34.67 25.29
N THR A 71 26.42 -33.81 24.38
CA THR A 71 27.22 -33.37 23.23
C THR A 71 27.56 -31.88 23.39
N GLU A 72 28.85 -31.60 23.43
CA GLU A 72 29.47 -30.29 23.60
C GLU A 72 28.88 -29.24 22.63
N SER A 73 28.70 -28.02 23.14
CA SER A 73 28.09 -26.88 22.45
C SER A 73 28.95 -26.41 21.27
N ARG A 74 28.74 -27.00 20.10
CA ARG A 74 29.19 -26.41 18.83
C ARG A 74 28.52 -25.05 18.69
N GLU A 75 29.32 -24.01 18.57
CA GLU A 75 28.85 -22.65 18.30
C GLU A 75 27.80 -22.69 17.18
N HIS A 76 26.64 -22.06 17.43
CA HIS A 76 25.51 -22.09 16.51
C HIS A 76 25.80 -21.19 15.30
N VAL A 77 26.70 -21.65 14.43
CA VAL A 77 26.98 -21.00 13.16
C VAL A 77 25.70 -21.07 12.33
N LEU A 78 25.16 -19.89 12.00
CA LEU A 78 24.01 -19.75 11.10
C LEU A 78 24.33 -20.42 9.77
N LYS A 79 23.64 -21.53 9.49
CA LYS A 79 23.66 -22.23 8.21
C LYS A 79 22.40 -21.88 7.44
N VAL A 80 22.40 -22.11 6.13
CA VAL A 80 21.28 -21.78 5.23
C VAL A 80 19.93 -22.36 5.70
N HIS A 81 19.93 -23.56 6.28
CA HIS A 81 18.72 -24.21 6.78
C HIS A 81 18.20 -23.68 8.14
N HIS A 82 18.94 -22.80 8.81
CA HIS A 82 18.47 -22.11 10.02
C HIS A 82 17.64 -20.86 9.70
N LEU A 83 17.71 -20.34 8.47
CA LEU A 83 16.96 -19.15 8.06
C LEU A 83 15.47 -19.48 7.93
N ARG A 84 14.65 -18.84 8.77
CA ARG A 84 13.18 -18.89 8.69
C ARG A 84 12.62 -17.49 8.53
N PRO A 85 11.55 -17.29 7.75
CA PRO A 85 10.90 -16.00 7.68
C PRO A 85 10.31 -15.62 9.04
N ALA A 86 10.23 -14.32 9.33
CA ALA A 86 9.55 -13.82 10.51
C ALA A 86 8.10 -14.35 10.56
N PRO A 87 7.55 -14.64 11.76
CA PRO A 87 6.20 -15.15 11.89
C PRO A 87 5.20 -14.20 11.21
N GLY A 88 4.38 -14.74 10.31
CA GLY A 88 3.39 -13.96 9.55
C GLY A 88 3.90 -13.29 8.26
N ALA A 89 5.21 -13.28 7.99
CA ALA A 89 5.77 -12.67 6.76
C ALA A 89 5.32 -13.38 5.47
N LYS A 90 4.98 -14.67 5.56
CA LYS A 90 4.41 -15.45 4.45
C LYS A 90 3.08 -16.04 4.89
N LYS A 91 2.02 -15.66 4.17
CA LYS A 91 0.68 -16.24 4.33
C LYS A 91 0.40 -17.20 3.19
N ALA A 92 -0.14 -18.38 3.50
CA ALA A 92 -0.54 -19.35 2.49
C ALA A 92 -1.63 -18.74 1.58
N ARG A 93 -1.44 -18.83 0.26
CA ARG A 93 -2.43 -18.36 -0.72
C ARG A 93 -3.60 -19.33 -0.78
N THR A 94 -4.82 -18.84 -0.64
CA THR A 94 -6.02 -19.65 -0.90
C THR A 94 -6.10 -20.00 -2.39
N ARG A 95 -5.96 -21.29 -2.72
CA ARG A 95 -6.11 -21.81 -4.08
C ARG A 95 -7.57 -22.14 -4.32
N VAL A 96 -8.26 -21.27 -5.05
CA VAL A 96 -9.69 -21.44 -5.37
C VAL A 96 -9.91 -22.57 -6.39
N GLY A 97 -11.09 -23.19 -6.37
CA GLY A 97 -11.45 -24.32 -7.22
C GLY A 97 -10.70 -25.61 -6.87
N ARG A 98 -10.39 -25.85 -5.58
CA ARG A 98 -9.70 -27.06 -5.10
C ARG A 98 -10.48 -27.66 -3.93
N GLY A 99 -11.41 -28.57 -4.25
CA GLY A 99 -12.25 -29.28 -3.27
C GLY A 99 -13.26 -28.40 -2.54
N GLU A 100 -14.19 -29.03 -1.81
CA GLU A 100 -15.27 -28.34 -1.10
C GLU A 100 -14.80 -27.64 0.19
N GLY A 101 -13.73 -28.14 0.84
CA GLY A 101 -13.15 -27.52 2.03
C GLY A 101 -12.41 -26.19 1.78
N SER A 102 -12.21 -25.79 0.52
CA SER A 102 -11.72 -24.46 0.18
C SER A 102 -12.82 -23.64 -0.54
N LYS A 103 -12.45 -22.61 -1.30
CA LYS A 103 -13.38 -21.95 -2.23
C LYS A 103 -13.62 -22.89 -3.42
N GLY A 104 -14.45 -23.92 -3.24
CA GLY A 104 -14.68 -25.04 -4.17
C GLY A 104 -15.43 -24.68 -5.45
N LYS A 105 -16.52 -25.40 -5.73
CA LYS A 105 -17.28 -25.42 -7.02
C LYS A 105 -17.42 -24.07 -7.74
N THR A 106 -17.71 -22.99 -7.02
CA THR A 106 -17.96 -21.65 -7.61
C THR A 106 -16.77 -20.69 -7.50
N ALA A 107 -15.67 -21.11 -6.86
CA ALA A 107 -14.50 -20.27 -6.58
C ALA A 107 -14.82 -18.90 -5.93
N GLY A 108 -15.98 -18.77 -5.26
CA GLY A 108 -16.47 -17.52 -4.67
C GLY A 108 -17.19 -16.57 -5.64
N ARG A 109 -17.53 -17.01 -6.85
CA ARG A 109 -18.24 -16.19 -7.86
C ARG A 109 -19.77 -16.35 -7.86
N GLY A 110 -20.33 -17.15 -6.96
CA GLY A 110 -21.76 -17.46 -6.94
C GLY A 110 -22.18 -18.46 -8.03
N THR A 111 -23.47 -18.53 -8.34
CA THR A 111 -24.04 -19.58 -9.22
C THR A 111 -24.09 -19.18 -10.69
N LYS A 112 -24.83 -18.12 -11.03
CA LYS A 112 -25.10 -17.67 -12.40
C LYS A 112 -24.97 -16.15 -12.50
N GLY A 113 -25.09 -15.62 -13.72
CA GLY A 113 -25.04 -14.19 -14.02
C GLY A 113 -23.69 -13.71 -14.56
N THR A 114 -23.60 -12.41 -14.84
CA THR A 114 -22.42 -11.81 -15.49
C THR A 114 -21.17 -11.91 -14.62
N LYS A 115 -21.27 -11.70 -13.30
CA LYS A 115 -20.12 -11.82 -12.36
C LYS A 115 -19.63 -13.26 -12.15
N ALA A 116 -20.45 -14.26 -12.46
CA ALA A 116 -20.03 -15.66 -12.43
C ALA A 116 -19.16 -16.01 -13.65
N ARG A 117 -19.55 -15.51 -14.84
CA ARG A 117 -18.91 -15.80 -16.12
C ARG A 117 -17.76 -14.83 -16.46
N TYR A 118 -17.94 -13.55 -16.17
CA TYR A 118 -17.07 -12.43 -16.55
C TYR A 118 -16.95 -11.40 -15.43
N GLN A 119 -16.33 -10.27 -15.73
CA GLN A 119 -16.24 -9.11 -14.85
C GLN A 119 -17.02 -7.93 -15.43
N VAL A 120 -17.57 -7.10 -14.54
CA VAL A 120 -18.26 -5.87 -14.90
C VAL A 120 -17.29 -4.70 -14.74
N LYS A 121 -17.36 -3.71 -15.63
CA LYS A 121 -16.51 -2.51 -15.55
C LYS A 121 -16.82 -1.72 -14.27
N VAL A 122 -15.77 -1.25 -13.59
CA VAL A 122 -15.88 -0.57 -12.27
C VAL A 122 -16.82 0.65 -12.30
N GLY A 123 -16.83 1.41 -13.40
CA GLY A 123 -17.67 2.60 -13.55
C GLY A 123 -19.07 2.35 -14.12
N PHE A 124 -19.54 1.11 -14.22
CA PHE A 124 -20.88 0.79 -14.73
C PHE A 124 -21.89 0.62 -13.60
N GLU A 125 -22.92 1.48 -13.57
CA GLU A 125 -23.94 1.55 -12.51
C GLU A 125 -25.27 0.92 -12.95
N GLY A 126 -25.23 -0.21 -13.68
CA GLY A 126 -26.45 -0.96 -14.02
C GLY A 126 -27.34 -0.33 -15.10
N GLY A 127 -26.83 0.64 -15.86
CA GLY A 127 -27.54 1.32 -16.95
C GLY A 127 -27.93 2.76 -16.65
N GLN A 128 -27.82 3.20 -15.38
CA GLN A 128 -27.94 4.61 -15.02
C GLN A 128 -26.71 5.39 -15.53
N MET A 129 -26.86 6.70 -15.79
CA MET A 129 -25.72 7.57 -16.11
C MET A 129 -24.66 7.48 -15.00
N PRO A 130 -23.41 7.07 -15.24
CA PRO A 130 -22.42 6.93 -14.18
C PRO A 130 -22.09 8.22 -13.43
N LEU A 131 -21.64 8.11 -12.17
CA LEU A 131 -21.30 9.26 -11.32
C LEU A 131 -20.30 10.23 -11.98
N HIS A 132 -19.26 9.72 -12.63
CA HIS A 132 -18.24 10.53 -13.31
C HIS A 132 -18.78 11.34 -14.51
N MET A 133 -19.99 11.01 -15.00
CA MET A 133 -20.70 11.77 -16.02
C MET A 133 -21.72 12.75 -15.42
N ARG A 134 -22.30 12.43 -14.25
CA ARG A 134 -23.25 13.32 -13.55
C ARG A 134 -22.56 14.52 -12.91
N THR A 135 -21.36 14.31 -12.36
CA THR A 135 -20.62 15.37 -11.69
C THR A 135 -20.00 16.33 -12.72
N PRO A 136 -20.13 17.66 -12.55
CA PRO A 136 -19.44 18.61 -13.41
C PRO A 136 -17.93 18.43 -13.29
N LYS A 137 -17.21 18.71 -14.38
CA LYS A 137 -15.74 18.69 -14.37
C LYS A 137 -15.21 19.80 -13.45
N LEU A 138 -14.12 19.51 -12.73
CA LEU A 138 -13.40 20.53 -11.97
C LEU A 138 -13.00 21.68 -12.90
N ARG A 139 -13.10 22.90 -12.38
CA ARG A 139 -12.86 24.11 -13.17
C ARG A 139 -11.37 24.36 -13.38
N GLY A 140 -11.06 25.14 -14.41
CA GLY A 140 -9.70 25.59 -14.73
C GLY A 140 -8.90 24.60 -15.58
N PHE A 141 -7.60 24.85 -15.67
CA PHE A 141 -6.64 24.02 -16.40
C PHE A 141 -5.35 23.88 -15.58
N LYS A 142 -4.56 22.85 -15.85
CA LYS A 142 -3.23 22.72 -15.25
C LYS A 142 -2.23 23.50 -16.09
N ASN A 143 -1.69 24.61 -15.56
CA ASN A 143 -0.63 25.37 -16.23
C ASN A 143 0.66 24.53 -16.33
N PRO A 144 1.13 24.16 -17.53
CA PRO A 144 2.36 23.37 -17.69
C PRO A 144 3.64 24.14 -17.30
N PHE A 145 3.59 25.47 -17.29
CA PHE A 145 4.72 26.33 -16.93
C PHE A 145 4.71 26.74 -15.44
N ARG A 146 3.85 26.12 -14.62
CA ARG A 146 3.84 26.38 -13.18
C ARG A 146 5.17 25.95 -12.57
N VAL A 147 5.90 26.91 -12.02
CA VAL A 147 7.10 26.65 -11.21
C VAL A 147 6.66 26.25 -9.81
N GLU A 148 6.79 24.98 -9.47
CA GLU A 148 6.54 24.44 -8.15
C GLU A 148 7.79 24.57 -7.27
N TYR A 149 7.59 25.04 -6.04
CA TYR A 149 8.65 25.16 -5.04
C TYR A 149 8.40 24.16 -3.92
N GLN A 150 9.46 23.52 -3.48
CA GLN A 150 9.47 22.75 -2.25
C GLN A 150 9.61 23.67 -1.06
N VAL A 151 8.77 23.45 -0.04
CA VAL A 151 8.68 24.35 1.11
C VAL A 151 9.51 23.86 2.29
N VAL A 152 10.16 24.77 2.98
CA VAL A 152 10.84 24.54 4.26
C VAL A 152 10.42 25.63 5.24
N ASN A 153 9.97 25.24 6.43
CA ASN A 153 9.52 26.17 7.47
C ASN A 153 10.67 26.48 8.44
N LEU A 154 10.58 27.60 9.17
CA LEU A 154 11.59 28.01 10.14
C LEU A 154 11.73 27.01 11.29
N ASP A 155 10.64 26.38 11.73
CA ASP A 155 10.67 25.32 12.77
C ASP A 155 11.68 24.21 12.41
N LYS A 156 11.60 23.71 11.17
CA LYS A 156 12.51 22.66 10.69
C LYS A 156 13.94 23.16 10.58
N LEU A 157 14.14 24.43 10.25
CA LEU A 157 15.49 25.00 10.20
C LEU A 157 16.08 25.13 11.61
N ALA A 158 15.27 25.47 12.61
CA ALA A 158 15.71 25.52 14.00
C ALA A 158 16.14 24.14 14.51
N GLU A 159 15.39 23.08 14.18
CA GLU A 159 15.75 21.69 14.52
C GLU A 159 17.04 21.22 13.83
N LEU A 160 17.22 21.57 12.55
CA LEU A 160 18.34 21.11 11.73
C LEU A 160 19.62 21.92 11.93
N TYR A 161 19.52 23.15 12.46
CA TYR A 161 20.63 24.06 12.68
C TYR A 161 20.59 24.65 14.11
N PRO A 162 20.76 23.82 15.16
CA PRO A 162 20.75 24.30 16.54
C PRO A 162 21.91 25.26 16.86
N SER A 163 23.06 25.10 16.19
CA SER A 163 24.21 26.00 16.32
C SER A 163 24.18 27.21 15.37
N GLY A 164 23.20 27.25 14.47
CA GLY A 164 23.14 28.22 13.38
C GLY A 164 24.14 27.92 12.28
N GLY A 165 24.19 28.83 11.30
CA GLY A 165 25.12 28.75 10.17
C GLY A 165 24.49 29.07 8.82
N ASP A 166 25.22 28.68 7.78
CA ASP A 166 24.79 28.86 6.40
C ASP A 166 23.79 27.77 5.99
N VAL A 167 22.71 28.18 5.36
CA VAL A 167 21.65 27.30 4.84
C VAL A 167 21.62 27.46 3.33
N THR A 168 22.34 26.58 2.64
CA THR A 168 22.32 26.48 1.19
C THR A 168 21.39 25.35 0.73
N ILE A 169 21.00 25.36 -0.55
CA ILE A 169 20.20 24.27 -1.14
C ILE A 169 20.93 22.93 -1.01
N SER A 170 22.26 22.90 -1.21
CA SER A 170 23.06 21.68 -1.03
C SER A 170 23.00 21.14 0.39
N ASP A 171 23.07 22.02 1.40
CA ASP A 171 23.05 21.60 2.80
C ASP A 171 21.67 21.10 3.22
N LEU A 172 20.61 21.73 2.71
CA LEU A 172 19.24 21.27 2.91
C LEU A 172 19.01 19.88 2.30
N VAL A 173 19.62 19.57 1.15
CA VAL A 173 19.58 18.22 0.56
C VAL A 173 20.37 17.24 1.41
N ALA A 174 21.57 17.60 1.87
CA ALA A 174 22.43 16.75 2.69
C ALA A 174 21.75 16.37 4.02
N LYS A 175 21.04 17.31 4.63
CA LYS A 175 20.26 17.10 5.86
C LYS A 175 18.88 16.45 5.62
N GLY A 176 18.50 16.19 4.36
CA GLY A 176 17.23 15.55 4.00
C GLY A 176 15.99 16.44 4.14
N ALA A 177 16.16 17.76 4.27
CA ALA A 177 15.06 18.72 4.38
C ALA A 177 14.34 18.92 3.04
N VAL A 178 15.09 18.84 1.93
CA VAL A 178 14.58 19.02 0.57
C VAL A 178 15.08 17.91 -0.36
N ARG A 179 14.39 17.73 -1.48
CA ARG A 179 14.78 16.81 -2.55
C ARG A 179 15.80 17.49 -3.45
N LYS A 180 16.67 16.68 -4.06
CA LYS A 180 17.61 17.17 -5.07
C LYS A 180 16.87 17.68 -6.32
N ASN A 181 17.40 18.72 -6.96
CA ASN A 181 16.92 19.33 -8.20
C ASN A 181 15.51 19.95 -8.15
N GLU A 182 14.97 20.22 -6.96
CA GLU A 182 13.73 20.98 -6.78
C GLU A 182 14.07 22.41 -6.33
N LYS A 183 13.27 23.40 -6.74
CA LYS A 183 13.42 24.79 -6.27
C LYS A 183 12.88 24.92 -4.86
N VAL A 184 13.53 25.71 -4.02
CA VAL A 184 13.20 25.78 -2.59
C VAL A 184 12.61 27.14 -2.23
N LYS A 185 11.53 27.12 -1.45
CA LYS A 185 10.92 28.30 -0.83
C LYS A 185 10.90 28.17 0.69
N VAL A 186 11.45 29.16 1.40
CA VAL A 186 11.37 29.22 2.87
C VAL A 186 10.11 29.96 3.31
N LEU A 187 9.38 29.39 4.26
CA LEU A 187 8.15 29.93 4.85
C LEU A 187 8.32 30.24 6.34
N GLY A 188 7.56 31.22 6.84
CA GLY A 188 7.74 31.82 8.17
C GLY A 188 6.99 31.14 9.32
N ASP A 189 6.57 29.88 9.16
CA ASP A 189 5.99 29.11 10.26
C ASP A 189 7.09 28.70 11.22
N GLY A 190 6.91 29.05 12.50
CA GLY A 190 7.89 28.84 13.54
C GLY A 190 8.65 30.09 13.98
N ASP A 191 9.31 29.98 15.12
CA ASP A 191 10.18 31.02 15.66
C ASP A 191 11.63 30.55 15.60
N ILE A 192 12.51 31.50 15.33
CA ILE A 192 13.93 31.23 15.19
C ILE A 192 14.71 32.14 16.12
N SER A 193 15.43 31.52 17.05
CA SER A 193 16.37 32.19 17.98
C SER A 193 17.81 32.16 17.47
N VAL A 194 18.05 31.40 16.39
CA VAL A 194 19.38 31.08 15.89
C VAL A 194 19.70 31.89 14.64
N LYS A 195 20.92 32.40 14.56
CA LYS A 195 21.40 33.13 13.39
C LYS A 195 21.60 32.20 12.19
N LEU A 196 20.83 32.43 11.13
CA LEU A 196 20.95 31.71 9.86
C LEU A 196 21.29 32.64 8.70
N ASN A 197 22.17 32.19 7.81
CA ASN A 197 22.40 32.81 6.50
C ASN A 197 21.75 31.95 5.43
N VAL A 198 20.55 32.33 4.98
CA VAL A 198 19.73 31.53 4.08
C VAL A 198 20.00 31.92 2.62
N THR A 199 20.44 30.96 1.80
CA THR A 199 20.65 31.13 0.35
C THR A 199 19.73 30.15 -0.41
N VAL A 200 18.58 30.63 -0.87
CA VAL A 200 17.51 29.80 -1.49
C VAL A 200 16.80 30.55 -2.62
N ASP A 201 16.01 29.85 -3.45
CA ASP A 201 15.35 30.49 -4.60
C ASP A 201 14.32 31.56 -4.21
N LYS A 202 13.54 31.33 -3.14
CA LYS A 202 12.52 32.27 -2.65
C LYS A 202 12.34 32.21 -1.14
N VAL A 203 11.99 33.35 -0.55
CA VAL A 203 11.62 33.45 0.87
C VAL A 203 10.30 34.21 0.98
N SER A 204 9.41 33.80 1.89
CA SER A 204 8.20 34.57 2.20
C SER A 204 8.53 35.81 3.05
N GLY A 205 7.76 36.89 2.91
CA GLY A 205 7.98 38.12 3.71
C GLY A 205 8.04 37.86 5.22
N SER A 206 7.12 37.07 5.77
CA SER A 206 7.12 36.70 7.19
C SER A 206 8.38 35.93 7.62
N ALA A 207 8.92 35.08 6.76
CA ALA A 207 10.19 34.39 7.03
C ALA A 207 11.37 35.35 7.02
N GLN A 208 11.40 36.27 6.05
CA GLN A 208 12.47 37.26 5.93
C GLN A 208 12.52 38.15 7.17
N GLU A 209 11.38 38.65 7.65
CA GLU A 209 11.28 39.46 8.87
C GLU A 209 11.82 38.71 10.10
N LYS A 210 11.40 37.46 10.29
CA LYS A 210 11.84 36.62 11.42
C LYS A 210 13.33 36.27 11.35
N ILE A 211 13.86 35.96 10.16
CA ILE A 211 15.29 35.66 9.98
C ILE A 211 16.13 36.90 10.27
N VAL A 212 15.71 38.08 9.81
CA VAL A 212 16.41 39.34 10.07
C VAL A 212 16.30 39.73 11.56
N ALA A 213 15.16 39.50 12.21
CA ALA A 213 14.97 39.73 13.64
C ALA A 213 15.91 38.84 14.49
N ALA A 214 16.19 37.61 14.04
CA ALA A 214 17.18 36.73 14.66
C ALA A 214 18.64 37.09 14.29
N GLY A 215 18.88 38.18 13.58
CA GLY A 215 20.21 38.65 13.16
C GLY A 215 20.81 37.86 11.99
N GLY A 216 19.99 37.11 11.26
CA GLY A 216 20.35 36.35 10.07
C GLY A 216 20.35 37.18 8.78
N SER A 217 20.75 36.55 7.68
CA SER A 217 20.80 37.15 6.34
C SER A 217 20.04 36.27 5.34
N VAL A 218 19.39 36.89 4.35
CA VAL A 218 18.66 36.23 3.27
C VAL A 218 19.29 36.63 1.92
N LYS A 219 19.66 35.65 1.11
CA LYS A 219 20.25 35.79 -0.23
C LYS A 219 19.50 34.96 -1.26
#